data_AF-A0AAW0X7B8-F1
#
_entry.id   AF-A0AAW0X7B8-F1
#
_cell.length_a   1.000
_cell.length_b   1.000
_cell.length_c   1.000
_cell.angle_alpha   90.00
_cell.angle_beta   90.00
_cell.angle_gamma   90.00
#
_symmetry.space_group_name_H-M   'P 1'
#
loop_
_entity.id
_entity.type
_entity.pdbx_description
1 polymer ?
#
loop_
_entity_poly.entity_id
_entity_poly.type
_entity_poly.pdbx_seq_one_letter_code
_entity_poly.pdbx_strand_id
1 'polypeptide(L)'
;MYPGWVIRLHLDLKQEQQREWACRLACNYDHLDLCDSTNITGVGDVRGSTPTTWRFCVVGDPLVNRYIVRDADSPILQREVDAVQQWITSGKCFHVMRDNKHHGVNMLAGTWGGCNTWYLSKATSVRDSMLTNAREWNYDQVVLSQHMWPWASGNVLVHDSYTCERFPGSLPFPSQRVNDTFVGMRTYRKEFANDGVRNECPVACRPKTHKDWKYC
;
A
#
# COMPACT_ATOMS: atom_id res chain seq x y z
N MET A 1 2.32 14.06 -2.18
CA MET A 1 1.65 13.19 -3.17
C MET A 1 2.63 12.81 -4.26
N TYR A 2 2.41 11.68 -4.94
CA TYR A 2 3.17 11.36 -6.16
C TYR A 2 2.66 12.24 -7.33
N PRO A 3 3.54 12.97 -8.02
CA PRO A 3 3.13 13.78 -9.17
C PRO A 3 2.43 12.94 -10.24
N GLY A 4 1.26 13.39 -10.72
CA GLY A 4 0.47 12.69 -11.74
C GLY A 4 -0.39 11.53 -11.25
N TRP A 5 -0.50 11.31 -9.94
CA TRP A 5 -1.37 10.29 -9.36
C TRP A 5 -2.64 10.90 -8.77
N VAL A 6 -3.73 10.15 -8.84
CA VAL A 6 -5.01 10.48 -8.20
C VAL A 6 -5.11 9.67 -6.90
N ILE A 7 -5.52 10.33 -5.81
CA ILE A 7 -5.87 9.65 -4.57
C ILE A 7 -7.31 9.19 -4.69
N ARG A 8 -7.54 7.88 -4.49
CA ARG A 8 -8.89 7.34 -4.34
C ARG A 8 -9.19 7.07 -2.88
N LEU A 9 -10.24 7.70 -2.35
CA LEU A 9 -10.67 7.56 -0.97
C LEU A 9 -12.03 6.87 -0.90
N HIS A 10 -12.08 5.69 -0.28
CA HIS A 10 -13.31 4.94 -0.08
C HIS A 10 -13.99 5.35 1.22
N LEU A 11 -15.27 5.72 1.14
CA LEU A 11 -16.03 6.28 2.27
C LEU A 11 -17.41 5.64 2.37
N ASP A 12 -17.94 5.54 3.59
CA ASP A 12 -19.37 5.37 3.81
C ASP A 12 -19.99 6.77 3.89
N LEU A 13 -20.78 7.13 2.87
CA LEU A 13 -21.40 8.46 2.75
C LEU A 13 -22.83 8.50 3.29
N LYS A 14 -23.22 7.55 4.16
CA LYS A 14 -24.55 7.53 4.79
C LYS A 14 -24.86 8.79 5.60
N GLN A 15 -23.90 9.31 6.36
CA GLN A 15 -24.13 10.46 7.23
C GLN A 15 -23.89 11.78 6.50
N GLU A 16 -24.75 12.76 6.75
CA GLU A 16 -24.66 14.09 6.12
C GLU A 16 -23.33 14.78 6.43
N GLN A 17 -22.87 14.70 7.67
CA GLN A 17 -21.58 15.26 8.08
C GLN A 17 -20.40 14.69 7.28
N GLN A 18 -20.45 13.39 6.95
CA GLN A 18 -19.41 12.74 6.13
C GLN A 18 -19.48 13.23 4.68
N ARG A 19 -20.67 13.41 4.13
CA ARG A 19 -20.86 13.99 2.79
C ARG A 19 -20.35 15.42 2.70
N GLU A 20 -20.69 16.28 3.65
CA GLU A 20 -20.21 17.66 3.68
C GLU A 20 -18.68 17.73 3.77
N TRP A 21 -18.09 16.91 4.64
CA TRP A 21 -16.63 16.83 4.77
C TRP A 21 -15.99 16.35 3.47
N ALA A 22 -16.53 15.31 2.85
CA ALA A 22 -16.02 14.76 1.60
C ALA A 22 -16.15 15.80 0.46
N CYS A 23 -17.29 16.48 0.33
CA CYS A 23 -17.49 17.57 -0.63
C CYS A 23 -16.45 18.68 -0.45
N ARG A 24 -16.19 19.13 0.79
CA ARG A 24 -15.14 20.13 1.04
C ARG A 24 -13.77 19.67 0.58
N LEU A 25 -13.44 18.39 0.71
CA LEU A 25 -12.16 17.86 0.22
C LEU A 25 -12.11 17.85 -1.30
N ALA A 26 -13.10 17.23 -1.97
CA ALA A 26 -13.10 17.13 -3.43
C ALA A 26 -13.14 18.51 -4.11
N CYS A 27 -13.80 19.51 -3.52
CA CYS A 27 -13.80 20.88 -4.06
C CYS A 27 -12.44 21.59 -3.95
N ASN A 28 -11.57 21.17 -3.04
CA ASN A 28 -10.26 21.80 -2.82
C ASN A 28 -9.10 21.02 -3.46
N TYR A 29 -9.34 19.77 -3.89
CA TYR A 29 -8.30 18.86 -4.39
C TYR A 29 -8.79 18.13 -5.63
N ASP A 30 -8.37 18.61 -6.80
CA ASP A 30 -8.69 18.07 -8.14
C ASP A 30 -8.23 16.62 -8.38
N HIS A 31 -7.21 16.20 -7.65
CA HIS A 31 -6.60 14.88 -7.68
C HIS A 31 -7.21 13.90 -6.67
N LEU A 32 -8.34 14.25 -6.06
CA LEU A 32 -9.05 13.40 -5.11
C LEU A 32 -10.31 12.82 -5.75
N ASP A 33 -10.33 11.50 -5.88
CA ASP A 33 -11.48 10.69 -6.30
C ASP A 33 -12.16 10.09 -5.05
N LEU A 34 -13.42 10.45 -4.83
CA LEU A 34 -14.20 9.97 -3.70
C LEU A 34 -15.09 8.80 -4.15
N CYS A 35 -14.87 7.63 -3.56
CA CYS A 35 -15.61 6.43 -3.88
C CYS A 35 -16.62 6.10 -2.77
N ASP A 36 -17.91 6.15 -3.11
CA ASP A 36 -18.97 5.71 -2.21
C ASP A 36 -18.97 4.17 -2.11
N SER A 37 -18.79 3.67 -0.89
CA SER A 37 -18.84 2.23 -0.56
C SER A 37 -20.17 1.56 -0.90
N THR A 38 -21.25 2.32 -1.11
CA THR A 38 -22.55 1.75 -1.52
C THR A 38 -22.61 1.36 -3.00
N ASN A 39 -21.75 1.93 -3.84
CA ASN A 39 -21.82 1.76 -5.29
C ASN A 39 -20.45 1.98 -5.96
N ILE A 40 -19.49 1.11 -5.68
CA ILE A 40 -18.18 1.16 -6.34
C ILE A 40 -18.31 0.62 -7.77
N THR A 41 -17.89 1.40 -8.76
CA THR A 41 -17.96 1.01 -10.18
C THR A 41 -17.26 -0.33 -10.43
N GLY A 42 -17.98 -1.29 -11.03
CA GLY A 42 -17.46 -2.63 -11.34
C GLY A 42 -17.34 -3.58 -10.14
N VAL A 43 -17.83 -3.18 -8.96
CA VAL A 43 -17.84 -4.00 -7.73
C VAL A 43 -19.23 -4.00 -7.08
N GLY A 44 -19.86 -2.84 -6.90
CA GLY A 44 -21.14 -2.67 -6.22
C GLY A 44 -21.00 -2.24 -4.76
N ASP A 45 -21.96 -2.66 -3.92
CA ASP A 45 -21.99 -2.34 -2.49
C ASP A 45 -20.99 -3.21 -1.71
N VAL A 46 -19.99 -2.58 -1.10
CA VAL A 46 -18.94 -3.27 -0.32
C VAL A 46 -19.14 -3.17 1.18
N ARG A 47 -20.23 -2.58 1.67
CA ARG A 47 -20.47 -2.41 3.12
C ARG A 47 -20.64 -3.73 3.88
N GLY A 48 -20.83 -4.85 3.16
CA GLY A 48 -20.78 -6.19 3.73
C GLY A 48 -19.38 -6.68 4.12
N SER A 49 -18.33 -5.93 3.75
CA SER A 49 -16.92 -6.17 4.06
C SER A 49 -16.37 -5.14 5.05
N THR A 50 -15.27 -5.46 5.72
CA THR A 50 -14.55 -4.54 6.61
C THR A 50 -14.03 -3.33 5.84
N PRO A 51 -14.17 -2.10 6.35
CA PRO A 51 -13.75 -0.88 5.63
C PRO A 51 -12.29 -0.87 5.18
N THR A 52 -11.40 -1.56 5.89
CA THR A 52 -9.98 -1.68 5.52
C THR A 52 -9.76 -2.44 4.22
N THR A 53 -10.71 -3.26 3.77
CA THR A 53 -10.61 -4.00 2.50
C THR A 53 -11.13 -3.22 1.29
N TRP A 54 -11.89 -2.15 1.50
CA TRP A 54 -12.47 -1.37 0.39
C TRP A 54 -11.40 -0.79 -0.54
N ARG A 55 -10.22 -0.46 -0.01
CA ARG A 55 -9.05 -0.05 -0.79
C ARG A 55 -8.55 -1.10 -1.80
N PHE A 56 -8.95 -2.36 -1.67
CA PHE A 56 -8.63 -3.41 -2.63
C PHE A 56 -9.55 -3.42 -3.85
N CYS A 57 -10.61 -2.60 -3.88
CA CYS A 57 -11.50 -2.49 -5.04
C CYS A 57 -10.80 -2.02 -6.31
N VAL A 58 -9.65 -1.35 -6.18
CA VAL A 58 -8.82 -0.93 -7.32
C VAL A 58 -8.21 -2.11 -8.10
N VAL A 59 -8.09 -3.28 -7.46
CA VAL A 59 -7.56 -4.48 -8.10
C VAL A 59 -8.56 -4.97 -9.15
N GLY A 60 -8.13 -5.05 -10.40
CA GLY A 60 -9.02 -5.41 -11.51
C GLY A 60 -9.96 -4.28 -11.95
N ASP A 61 -9.74 -3.04 -11.52
CA ASP A 61 -10.43 -1.87 -12.08
C ASP A 61 -9.89 -1.58 -13.50
N PRO A 62 -10.74 -1.69 -14.55
CA PRO A 62 -10.31 -1.49 -15.94
C PRO A 62 -9.91 -0.04 -16.25
N LEU A 63 -10.26 0.94 -15.41
CA LEU A 63 -9.92 2.35 -15.59
C LEU A 63 -8.58 2.73 -14.96
N VAL A 64 -7.95 1.82 -14.24
CA VAL A 64 -6.72 2.08 -13.48
C VAL A 64 -5.59 1.21 -13.99
N ASN A 65 -4.59 1.81 -14.65
CA ASN A 65 -3.44 1.06 -15.16
C ASN A 65 -2.51 0.55 -14.03
N ARG A 66 -2.25 1.41 -13.04
CA ARG A 66 -1.33 1.17 -11.92
C ARG A 66 -1.88 1.84 -10.67
N TYR A 67 -1.70 1.20 -9.52
CA TYR A 67 -2.22 1.66 -8.24
C TYR A 67 -1.22 1.41 -7.11
N ILE A 68 -1.36 2.18 -6.03
CA ILE A 68 -0.65 2.00 -4.76
C ILE A 68 -1.71 1.97 -3.68
N VAL A 69 -1.65 0.96 -2.82
CA VAL A 69 -2.54 0.80 -1.68
C VAL A 69 -1.81 1.26 -0.42
N ARG A 70 -2.42 2.23 0.29
CA ARG A 70 -1.84 2.88 1.46
C ARG A 70 -2.80 2.93 2.64
N ASP A 71 -2.26 3.00 3.84
CA ASP A 71 -3.00 3.52 4.99
C ASP A 71 -3.08 5.06 4.91
N ALA A 72 -4.28 5.61 5.16
CA ALA A 72 -4.51 7.05 5.07
C ALA A 72 -3.82 7.86 6.18
N ASP A 73 -3.39 7.20 7.25
CA ASP A 73 -2.69 7.78 8.40
C ASP A 73 -1.16 7.73 8.26
N SER A 74 -0.66 7.37 7.06
CA SER A 74 0.77 7.24 6.79
C SER A 74 1.28 8.38 5.88
N PRO A 75 2.30 9.14 6.30
CA PRO A 75 2.88 10.19 5.46
C PRO A 75 3.57 9.58 4.23
N ILE A 76 3.56 10.32 3.12
CA ILE A 76 4.36 9.97 1.95
C ILE A 76 5.78 10.50 2.19
N LEU A 77 6.75 9.60 2.26
CA LEU A 77 8.16 9.92 2.50
C LEU A 77 8.93 9.96 1.18
N GLN A 78 9.99 10.77 1.09
CA GLN A 78 10.83 10.82 -0.13
C GLN A 78 11.39 9.44 -0.50
N ARG A 79 11.84 8.65 0.49
CA ARG A 79 12.32 7.28 0.27
C ARG A 79 11.30 6.35 -0.37
N GLU A 80 10.03 6.63 -0.11
CA GLU A 80 8.93 5.91 -0.73
C GLU A 80 8.75 6.29 -2.19
N VAL A 81 8.82 7.59 -2.48
CA VAL A 81 8.76 8.13 -3.85
C VAL A 81 9.88 7.52 -4.69
N ASP A 82 11.09 7.45 -4.14
CA ASP A 82 12.26 6.88 -4.82
C ASP A 82 12.07 5.37 -5.07
N ALA A 83 11.53 4.63 -4.09
CA ALA A 83 11.23 3.20 -4.21
C ALA A 83 10.12 2.94 -5.24
N VAL A 84 9.08 3.78 -5.29
CA VAL A 84 8.02 3.73 -6.30
C VAL A 84 8.58 4.01 -7.69
N GLN A 85 9.47 4.99 -7.83
CA GLN A 85 10.12 5.27 -9.11
C GLN A 85 10.97 4.09 -9.58
N GLN A 86 11.76 3.48 -8.68
CA GLN A 86 12.53 2.28 -9.01
C GLN A 86 11.61 1.12 -9.43
N TRP A 87 10.48 0.91 -8.74
CA TRP A 87 9.49 -0.08 -9.13
C TRP A 87 8.92 0.17 -10.52
N ILE A 88 8.48 1.40 -10.83
CA ILE A 88 7.94 1.76 -12.14
C ILE A 88 8.97 1.47 -13.24
N THR A 89 10.21 1.92 -13.05
CA THR A 89 11.31 1.71 -14.00
C THR A 89 11.64 0.23 -14.21
N SER A 90 11.46 -0.62 -13.18
CA SER A 90 11.74 -2.06 -13.28
C SER A 90 10.80 -2.83 -14.22
N GLY A 91 9.64 -2.25 -14.57
CA GLY A 91 8.62 -2.92 -15.36
C GLY A 91 7.85 -4.03 -14.61
N LYS A 92 8.15 -4.30 -13.34
CA LYS A 92 7.41 -5.27 -12.53
C LYS A 92 5.98 -4.78 -12.29
N CYS A 93 5.03 -5.71 -12.27
CA CYS A 93 3.63 -5.35 -12.06
C CYS A 93 3.31 -5.02 -10.61
N PHE A 94 3.94 -5.70 -9.65
CA PHE A 94 3.67 -5.48 -8.21
C PHE A 94 4.85 -4.90 -7.46
N HIS A 95 4.54 -4.23 -6.36
CA HIS A 95 5.51 -3.61 -5.47
C HIS A 95 5.15 -3.90 -4.03
N VAL A 96 6.17 -4.19 -3.22
CA VAL A 96 6.03 -4.33 -1.77
C VAL A 96 7.15 -3.56 -1.08
N MET A 97 6.81 -2.90 0.01
CA MET A 97 7.75 -2.14 0.84
C MET A 97 7.70 -2.61 2.30
N ARG A 98 8.83 -3.14 2.81
CA ARG A 98 9.01 -3.59 4.20
C ARG A 98 10.08 -2.75 4.87
N ASP A 99 9.65 -1.66 5.49
CA ASP A 99 10.57 -0.61 5.89
C ASP A 99 10.84 -0.51 7.40
N ASN A 100 10.32 -1.47 8.17
CA ASN A 100 10.50 -1.55 9.61
C ASN A 100 10.71 -3.01 10.01
N LYS A 101 11.43 -3.28 11.10
CA LYS A 101 11.66 -4.64 11.62
C LYS A 101 10.36 -5.42 11.90
N HIS A 102 9.26 -4.72 12.13
CA HIS A 102 7.95 -5.33 12.35
C HIS A 102 7.20 -5.66 11.04
N HIS A 103 7.72 -5.30 9.88
CA HIS A 103 7.15 -5.60 8.56
C HIS A 103 7.46 -7.04 8.11
N GLY A 104 7.36 -7.99 9.02
CA GLY A 104 7.77 -9.39 8.86
C GLY A 104 6.74 -10.27 8.13
N VAL A 105 6.05 -9.73 7.13
CA VAL A 105 5.06 -10.45 6.32
C VAL A 105 5.36 -10.25 4.84
N ASN A 106 4.88 -11.16 3.99
CA ASN A 106 5.17 -11.14 2.56
C ASN A 106 4.77 -9.82 1.89
N MET A 107 3.59 -9.29 2.25
CA MET A 107 2.97 -8.08 1.72
C MET A 107 2.13 -7.44 2.82
N LEU A 108 2.43 -6.21 3.24
CA LEU A 108 1.61 -5.47 4.20
C LEU A 108 0.43 -4.81 3.51
N ALA A 109 -0.71 -4.71 4.18
CA ALA A 109 -1.92 -4.15 3.59
C ALA A 109 -1.83 -2.67 3.20
N GLY A 110 -0.95 -1.89 3.85
CA GLY A 110 -0.77 -0.46 3.62
C GLY A 110 0.48 -0.05 2.86
N THR A 111 1.33 -0.98 2.38
CA THR A 111 2.62 -0.62 1.74
C THR A 111 2.91 -1.47 0.50
N TRP A 112 1.94 -1.56 -0.40
CA TRP A 112 2.06 -2.32 -1.64
C TRP A 112 1.38 -1.63 -2.82
N GLY A 113 1.71 -2.06 -4.03
CA GLY A 113 1.12 -1.55 -5.26
C GLY A 113 1.06 -2.61 -6.34
N GLY A 114 0.31 -2.32 -7.40
CA GLY A 114 0.05 -3.25 -8.49
C GLY A 114 -0.28 -2.56 -9.80
N CYS A 115 -0.47 -3.37 -10.82
CA CYS A 115 -0.92 -2.94 -12.14
C CYS A 115 -2.09 -3.82 -12.60
N ASN A 116 -3.10 -3.24 -13.25
CA ASN A 116 -4.20 -4.03 -13.82
C ASN A 116 -3.93 -4.45 -15.26
N THR A 117 -2.90 -3.87 -15.90
CA THR A 117 -2.53 -4.14 -17.29
C THR A 117 -1.87 -5.51 -17.51
N TRP A 118 -1.41 -6.19 -16.45
CA TRP A 118 -0.74 -7.48 -16.59
C TRP A 118 -1.70 -8.64 -16.88
N TYR A 119 -2.77 -8.77 -16.09
CA TYR A 119 -3.78 -9.82 -16.29
C TYR A 119 -5.11 -9.42 -15.64
N LEU A 120 -5.89 -8.59 -16.34
CA LEU A 120 -7.09 -7.95 -15.80
C LEU A 120 -8.12 -8.96 -15.25
N SER A 121 -8.48 -10.01 -16.01
CA SER A 121 -9.48 -10.99 -15.55
C SER A 121 -9.02 -11.76 -14.30
N LYS A 122 -7.72 -12.07 -14.20
CA LYS A 122 -7.15 -12.67 -12.98
C LYS A 122 -7.19 -11.68 -11.82
N ALA A 123 -6.88 -10.41 -12.06
CA ALA A 123 -6.96 -9.34 -11.06
C ALA A 123 -8.39 -9.23 -10.50
N THR A 124 -9.40 -9.20 -11.37
CA THR A 124 -10.82 -9.18 -10.98
C THR A 124 -11.19 -10.38 -10.11
N SER A 125 -10.82 -11.60 -10.52
CA SER A 125 -11.09 -12.82 -9.74
C SER A 125 -10.40 -12.80 -8.36
N VAL A 126 -9.17 -12.29 -8.28
CA VAL A 126 -8.45 -12.14 -7.02
C VAL A 126 -9.11 -11.08 -6.13
N ARG A 127 -9.50 -9.92 -6.68
CA ARG A 127 -10.28 -8.89 -5.97
C ARG A 127 -11.54 -9.48 -5.37
N ASP A 128 -12.36 -10.14 -6.18
CA ASP A 128 -13.66 -10.66 -5.74
C ASP A 128 -13.48 -11.68 -4.61
N SER A 129 -12.41 -12.50 -4.68
CA SER A 129 -12.04 -13.42 -3.59
C SER A 129 -11.65 -12.68 -2.31
N MET A 130 -10.89 -11.58 -2.41
CA MET A 130 -10.48 -10.77 -1.25
C MET A 130 -11.64 -10.00 -0.61
N LEU A 131 -12.69 -9.67 -1.38
CA LEU A 131 -13.85 -8.92 -0.88
C LEU A 131 -14.97 -9.83 -0.34
N THR A 132 -14.92 -11.13 -0.64
CA THR A 132 -15.92 -12.11 -0.20
C THR A 132 -15.71 -12.47 1.28
N ASN A 133 -16.75 -12.37 2.12
CA ASN A 133 -16.72 -12.76 3.54
C ASN A 133 -15.70 -12.02 4.43
N ALA A 134 -15.35 -10.80 4.05
CA ALA A 134 -14.43 -9.94 4.79
C ALA A 134 -15.01 -9.37 6.08
N ARG A 135 -15.20 -10.19 7.11
CA ARG A 135 -15.87 -9.79 8.37
C ARG A 135 -14.98 -9.82 9.60
N GLU A 136 -13.78 -10.40 9.51
CA GLU A 136 -12.90 -10.57 10.67
C GLU A 136 -11.94 -9.38 10.87
N TRP A 137 -11.42 -9.24 12.09
CA TRP A 137 -10.38 -8.24 12.37
C TRP A 137 -9.06 -8.62 11.68
N ASN A 138 -8.31 -7.63 11.17
CA ASN A 138 -7.07 -7.82 10.39
C ASN A 138 -7.25 -8.67 9.10
N TYR A 139 -8.48 -8.75 8.61
CA TYR A 139 -8.82 -9.57 7.45
C TYR A 139 -8.12 -9.12 6.17
N ASP A 140 -7.87 -7.81 6.02
CA ASP A 140 -7.14 -7.25 4.90
C ASP A 140 -5.71 -7.81 4.78
N GLN A 141 -5.01 -8.01 5.91
CA GLN A 141 -3.70 -8.64 5.92
C GLN A 141 -3.76 -10.14 5.57
N VAL A 142 -4.83 -10.83 6.00
CA VAL A 142 -5.05 -12.25 5.75
C VAL A 142 -5.33 -12.52 4.27
N VAL A 143 -6.25 -11.78 3.65
CA VAL A 143 -6.60 -12.01 2.24
C VAL A 143 -5.49 -11.70 1.27
N LEU A 144 -4.63 -10.73 1.59
CA LEU A 144 -3.43 -10.50 0.79
C LEU A 144 -2.52 -11.71 0.82
N SER A 145 -2.35 -12.36 1.97
CA SER A 145 -1.54 -13.58 2.05
C SER A 145 -2.18 -14.77 1.33
N GLN A 146 -3.51 -14.90 1.38
CA GLN A 146 -4.23 -16.04 0.81
C GLN A 146 -4.45 -15.93 -0.70
N HIS A 147 -4.72 -14.73 -1.21
CA HIS A 147 -5.15 -14.53 -2.60
C HIS A 147 -4.18 -13.68 -3.41
N MET A 148 -3.72 -12.56 -2.85
CA MET A 148 -2.89 -11.61 -3.61
C MET A 148 -1.45 -12.09 -3.78
N TRP A 149 -0.79 -12.49 -2.69
CA TRP A 149 0.63 -12.86 -2.69
C TRP A 149 0.97 -14.07 -3.58
N PRO A 150 0.19 -15.18 -3.57
CA PRO A 150 0.44 -16.32 -4.44
C PRO A 150 0.47 -15.93 -5.93
N TRP A 151 -0.33 -14.93 -6.32
CA TRP A 151 -0.35 -14.41 -7.68
C TRP A 151 0.75 -13.36 -7.91
N ALA A 152 0.92 -12.40 -7.00
CA ALA A 152 1.82 -11.26 -7.16
C ALA A 152 3.31 -11.67 -7.14
N SER A 153 3.67 -12.68 -6.35
CA SER A 153 5.06 -13.11 -6.13
C SER A 153 5.84 -13.47 -7.41
N GLY A 154 5.16 -13.87 -8.48
CA GLY A 154 5.80 -14.14 -9.77
C GLY A 154 6.24 -12.89 -10.54
N ASN A 155 5.73 -11.70 -10.22
CA ASN A 155 6.01 -10.45 -10.93
C ASN A 155 6.07 -9.24 -9.99
N VAL A 156 6.85 -9.35 -8.93
CA VAL A 156 6.98 -8.34 -7.87
C VAL A 156 8.39 -7.76 -7.81
N LEU A 157 8.49 -6.46 -7.50
CA LEU A 157 9.70 -5.84 -6.96
C LEU A 157 9.47 -5.56 -5.48
N VAL A 158 10.43 -5.95 -4.64
CA VAL A 158 10.31 -5.80 -3.19
C VAL A 158 11.44 -4.92 -2.68
N HIS A 159 11.12 -3.93 -1.86
CA HIS A 159 12.10 -3.21 -1.05
C HIS A 159 11.97 -3.63 0.41
N ASP A 160 13.10 -3.92 1.06
CA ASP A 160 13.15 -4.42 2.43
C ASP A 160 14.37 -3.88 3.18
N SER A 161 14.13 -3.21 4.30
CA SER A 161 15.18 -2.65 5.15
C SER A 161 15.67 -3.63 6.22
N TYR A 162 14.86 -4.62 6.66
CA TYR A 162 15.17 -5.40 7.87
C TYR A 162 15.06 -6.91 7.72
N THR A 163 14.20 -7.39 6.83
CA THR A 163 13.81 -8.80 6.73
C THR A 163 14.27 -9.45 5.43
N CYS A 164 15.24 -8.86 4.72
CA CYS A 164 15.75 -9.35 3.44
C CYS A 164 16.31 -10.78 3.48
N GLU A 165 16.86 -11.22 4.62
CA GLU A 165 17.36 -12.59 4.79
C GLU A 165 16.21 -13.61 4.92
N ARG A 166 15.09 -13.18 5.50
CA ARG A 166 13.85 -13.97 5.56
C ARG A 166 13.12 -13.99 4.22
N PHE A 167 13.23 -12.91 3.44
CA PHE A 167 12.59 -12.74 2.15
C PHE A 167 13.65 -12.53 1.05
N PRO A 168 14.31 -13.61 0.60
CA PRO A 168 15.39 -13.51 -0.38
C PRO A 168 14.90 -12.88 -1.69
N GLY A 169 15.79 -12.13 -2.35
CA GLY A 169 15.47 -11.39 -3.58
C GLY A 169 14.90 -9.98 -3.33
N SER A 170 14.69 -9.59 -2.07
CA SER A 170 14.33 -8.21 -1.73
C SER A 170 15.51 -7.25 -2.00
N LEU A 171 15.20 -6.07 -2.51
CA LEU A 171 16.14 -4.99 -2.72
C LEU A 171 16.23 -4.10 -1.46
N PRO A 172 17.38 -3.49 -1.18
CA PRO A 172 17.46 -2.40 -0.22
C PRO A 172 16.67 -1.19 -0.73
N PHE A 173 16.21 -0.31 0.16
CA PHE A 173 15.64 0.98 -0.27
C PHE A 173 16.67 1.83 -1.02
N PRO A 174 16.24 2.59 -2.05
CA PRO A 174 17.16 3.30 -2.94
C PRO A 174 17.75 4.59 -2.33
N SER A 175 17.24 5.02 -1.18
CA SER A 175 17.60 6.26 -0.52
C SER A 175 17.83 6.05 0.98
N GLN A 176 18.74 6.83 1.57
CA GLN A 176 19.00 6.79 3.00
C GLN A 176 17.75 7.22 3.80
N ARG A 177 17.52 6.59 4.96
CA ARG A 177 16.47 7.02 5.89
C ARG A 177 16.79 8.41 6.43
N VAL A 178 15.76 9.25 6.49
CA VAL A 178 15.82 10.56 7.14
C VAL A 178 15.10 10.46 8.47
N ASN A 179 15.77 10.88 9.54
CA ASN A 179 15.30 10.74 10.92
C ASN A 179 14.98 9.28 11.27
N ASP A 180 13.96 9.06 12.10
CA ASP A 180 13.43 7.75 12.50
C ASP A 180 12.19 7.33 11.68
N THR A 181 11.93 8.00 10.55
CA THR A 181 10.74 7.76 9.72
C THR A 181 10.82 6.43 8.97
N PHE A 182 9.67 5.80 8.67
CA PHE A 182 9.60 4.62 7.81
C PHE A 182 8.32 4.58 6.98
N VAL A 183 8.36 3.92 5.82
CA VAL A 183 7.20 3.73 4.94
C VAL A 183 6.12 2.94 5.68
N GLY A 184 4.93 3.51 5.84
CA GLY A 184 3.81 2.92 6.59
C GLY A 184 3.77 3.30 8.08
N MET A 185 4.55 4.31 8.51
CA MET A 185 4.47 4.82 9.88
C MET A 185 3.15 5.55 10.15
N ARG A 186 2.60 5.48 11.37
CA ARG A 186 1.25 5.99 11.67
C ARG A 186 1.30 7.37 12.35
N THR A 187 2.04 8.31 11.76
CA THR A 187 2.38 9.60 12.36
C THR A 187 1.18 10.41 12.84
N TYR A 188 0.03 10.31 12.16
CA TYR A 188 -1.16 11.08 12.52
C TYR A 188 -1.96 10.51 13.70
N ARG A 189 -1.52 9.39 14.27
CA ARG A 189 -2.14 8.74 15.42
C ARG A 189 -1.28 8.93 16.66
N LYS A 190 -1.84 9.61 17.68
CA LYS A 190 -1.11 9.98 18.89
C LYS A 190 -0.55 8.78 19.64
N GLU A 191 -1.25 7.64 19.61
CA GLU A 191 -0.82 6.38 20.20
C GLU A 191 0.46 5.81 19.56
N PHE A 192 0.81 6.23 18.33
CA PHE A 192 2.00 5.80 17.61
C PHE A 192 3.10 6.87 17.54
N ALA A 193 3.03 7.93 18.36
CA ALA A 193 4.01 9.01 18.36
C ALA A 193 5.48 8.56 18.60
N ASN A 194 5.68 7.36 19.14
CA ASN A 194 6.99 6.77 19.42
C ASN A 194 7.35 5.59 18.50
N ASP A 195 6.65 5.39 17.38
CA ASP A 195 6.81 4.23 16.50
C ASP A 195 8.05 4.27 15.58
N GLY A 196 8.82 5.36 15.66
CA GLY A 196 10.03 5.58 14.87
C GLY A 196 11.07 4.46 14.96
N VAL A 197 11.87 4.36 13.91
CA VAL A 197 12.98 3.42 13.77
C VAL A 197 14.10 3.76 14.76
N ARG A 198 14.44 2.80 15.62
CA ARG A 198 15.54 2.94 16.60
C ARG A 198 16.69 1.94 16.44
N ASN A 199 16.52 0.94 15.58
CA ASN A 199 17.48 -0.16 15.44
C ASN A 199 18.21 -0.06 14.11
N GLU A 200 19.52 -0.27 14.11
CA GLU A 200 20.26 -0.40 12.87
C GLU A 200 19.69 -1.56 12.04
N CYS A 201 19.65 -1.38 10.72
CA CYS A 201 19.27 -2.45 9.82
C CYS A 201 20.42 -3.44 9.61
N PRO A 202 20.14 -4.74 9.37
CA PRO A 202 21.16 -5.75 9.13
C PRO A 202 22.08 -5.36 7.97
N VAL A 203 23.38 -5.62 8.09
CA VAL A 203 24.37 -5.33 7.04
C VAL A 203 24.00 -6.00 5.70
N ALA A 204 23.39 -7.18 5.76
CA ALA A 204 22.88 -7.90 4.59
C ALA A 204 21.81 -7.10 3.82
N CYS A 205 20.95 -6.35 4.52
CA CYS A 205 19.84 -5.60 3.93
C CYS A 205 20.21 -4.18 3.50
N ARG A 206 21.45 -3.73 3.75
CA ARG A 206 21.94 -2.42 3.30
C ARG A 206 22.32 -2.44 1.82
N PRO A 207 22.19 -1.31 1.09
CA PRO A 207 22.70 -1.19 -0.27
C PRO A 207 24.15 -1.62 -0.39
N LYS A 208 24.50 -2.33 -1.49
CA LYS A 208 25.88 -2.77 -1.74
C LYS A 208 26.86 -1.61 -1.81
N THR A 209 26.41 -0.46 -2.34
CA THR A 209 27.20 0.77 -2.47
C THR A 209 27.17 1.65 -1.22
N HIS A 210 26.30 1.37 -0.23
CA HIS A 210 26.10 2.20 0.96
C HIS A 210 25.93 1.34 2.22
N LYS A 211 26.96 0.56 2.56
CA LYS A 211 26.97 -0.26 3.79
C LYS A 211 27.05 0.55 5.08
N ASP A 212 27.44 1.82 4.95
CA ASP A 212 27.48 2.84 6.00
C ASP A 212 26.09 3.35 6.41
N TRP A 213 25.04 3.12 5.60
CA TRP A 213 23.65 3.44 5.95
C TRP A 213 23.14 2.49 7.04
N LYS A 214 23.49 2.80 8.29
CA LYS A 214 23.11 2.03 9.48
C LYS A 214 21.62 1.94 9.69
N TYR A 215 20.90 3.01 9.35
CA TYR A 215 19.45 3.06 9.28
C TYR A 215 19.06 3.13 7.81
N CYS A 216 19.20 2.00 7.13
CA CYS A 216 18.46 1.79 5.90
C CYS A 216 16.97 1.71 6.26
#